data_AF-A0A3D1DMZ9-F1
#
_entry.id   AF-A0A3D1DMZ9-F1
#
_cell.length_a   1.000
_cell.length_b   1.000
_cell.length_c   1.000
_cell.angle_alpha   90.00
_cell.angle_beta   90.00
_cell.angle_gamma   90.00
#
_symmetry.space_group_name_H-M   'P 1'
#
loop_
_entity.id
_entity.type
_entity.pdbx_description
1 polymer ?
#
loop_
_entity_poly.entity_id
_entity_poly.type
_entity_poly.pdbx_seq_one_letter_code
_entity_poly.pdbx_strand_id
1 'polypeptide(L)'
;MSAPRVTLLLACLLIPMMFGSVTAQENWPRFRGVDANSAVADDPRLPDTWNKTTNVKWKAEIPGSGWGSPIVWGDRVFVSSVHSDADYEKPKAGLYLGRGRPVPPDTIHHWMVYCLSLKTGKLIWKHETHSGKPKMPRHPKSSYAAETPTTDGKRLYVLFGDLGLY
;
A
#
# COMPACT_ATOMS: atom_id res chain seq x y z
N MET A 1 -64.10 49.52 3.69
CA MET A 1 -62.71 49.15 3.32
C MET A 1 -62.09 48.40 4.50
N SER A 2 -61.96 47.09 4.41
CA SER A 2 -61.25 46.24 5.39
C SER A 2 -60.76 45.00 4.64
N ALA A 3 -59.45 44.88 4.44
CA ALA A 3 -58.83 43.78 3.72
C ALA A 3 -58.57 42.58 4.67
N PRO A 4 -58.66 41.32 4.20
CA PRO A 4 -58.33 40.16 5.02
C PRO A 4 -56.81 39.95 5.03
N ARG A 5 -56.24 39.65 6.21
CA ARG A 5 -54.84 39.23 6.33
C ARG A 5 -54.76 37.72 6.08
N VAL A 6 -54.08 37.35 5.00
CA VAL A 6 -53.74 35.96 4.65
C VAL A 6 -52.63 35.50 5.58
N THR A 7 -52.92 34.52 6.44
CA THR A 7 -51.92 33.86 7.27
C THR A 7 -51.19 32.81 6.42
N LEU A 8 -49.97 33.13 5.97
CA LEU A 8 -49.12 32.21 5.23
C LEU A 8 -48.46 31.23 6.22
N LEU A 9 -48.90 29.96 6.24
CA LEU A 9 -48.23 28.88 6.96
C LEU A 9 -46.94 28.50 6.21
N LEU A 10 -45.78 28.88 6.73
CA LEU A 10 -44.49 28.35 6.28
C LEU A 10 -44.37 26.89 6.76
N ALA A 11 -44.62 25.93 5.87
CA ALA A 11 -44.23 24.55 6.09
C ALA A 11 -42.71 24.42 5.86
N CYS A 12 -41.93 24.43 6.94
CA CYS A 12 -40.52 24.04 6.90
C CYS A 12 -40.41 22.56 6.50
N LEU A 13 -40.05 22.30 5.25
CA LEU A 13 -39.66 20.96 4.80
C LEU A 13 -38.34 20.58 5.51
N LEU A 14 -38.46 19.79 6.58
CA LEU A 14 -37.35 19.06 7.19
C LEU A 14 -36.90 17.97 6.21
N ILE A 15 -35.89 18.27 5.40
CA ILE A 15 -35.16 17.25 4.61
C ILE A 15 -34.39 16.40 5.63
N PRO A 16 -34.67 15.09 5.78
CA PRO A 16 -33.85 14.24 6.62
C PRO A 16 -32.46 14.16 5.98
N MET A 17 -31.48 14.74 6.65
CA MET A 17 -30.07 14.55 6.30
C MET A 17 -29.75 13.08 6.56
N MET A 18 -29.80 12.26 5.51
CA MET A 18 -29.34 10.89 5.58
C MET A 18 -27.85 10.91 5.86
N PHE A 19 -27.48 10.78 7.12
CA PHE A 19 -26.12 10.43 7.51
C PHE A 19 -25.88 9.02 6.98
N GLY A 20 -25.26 8.92 5.81
CA GLY A 20 -24.71 7.67 5.33
C GLY A 20 -23.73 7.18 6.37
N SER A 21 -24.02 6.03 6.98
CA SER A 21 -23.08 5.35 7.86
C SER A 21 -21.80 5.12 7.08
N VAL A 22 -20.75 5.89 7.38
CA VAL A 22 -19.40 5.53 6.97
C VAL A 22 -19.09 4.24 7.72
N THR A 23 -19.22 3.10 7.05
CA THR A 23 -18.63 1.87 7.53
C THR A 23 -17.15 2.17 7.71
N ALA A 24 -16.59 1.91 8.89
CA ALA A 24 -15.16 2.03 9.08
C ALA A 24 -14.47 1.17 8.00
N GLN A 25 -13.79 1.82 7.05
CA GLN A 25 -12.90 1.12 6.15
C GLN A 25 -11.81 0.54 7.06
N GLU A 26 -11.75 -0.78 7.19
CA GLU A 26 -10.73 -1.43 8.01
C GLU A 26 -9.36 -1.14 7.38
N ASN A 27 -8.62 -0.25 8.02
CA ASN A 27 -7.27 0.09 7.61
C ASN A 27 -6.31 -1.03 7.99
N TRP A 28 -5.26 -1.20 7.20
CA TRP A 28 -4.15 -2.11 7.46
C TRP A 28 -2.84 -1.32 7.50
N PRO A 29 -2.57 -0.54 8.57
CA PRO A 29 -1.55 0.51 8.56
C PRO A 29 -0.10 0.01 8.68
N ARG A 30 0.13 -1.29 8.92
CA ARG A 30 1.45 -1.85 9.22
C ARG A 30 1.50 -3.35 8.95
N PHE A 31 2.70 -3.93 9.04
CA PHE A 31 2.89 -5.38 9.00
C PHE A 31 1.98 -6.06 10.03
N ARG A 32 1.22 -7.07 9.58
CA ARG A 32 0.25 -7.81 10.41
C ARG A 32 -0.93 -6.99 10.96
N GLY A 33 -1.23 -5.83 10.37
CA GLY A 33 -2.47 -5.10 10.61
C GLY A 33 -2.43 -4.19 11.84
N VAL A 34 -3.60 -3.64 12.20
CA VAL A 34 -3.74 -2.60 13.24
C VAL A 34 -3.14 -3.04 14.59
N ASP A 35 -3.34 -4.30 14.99
CA ASP A 35 -2.84 -4.84 16.27
C ASP A 35 -1.57 -5.69 16.12
N ALA A 36 -0.99 -5.74 14.92
CA ALA A 36 0.21 -6.53 14.59
C ALA A 36 0.09 -8.05 14.86
N ASN A 37 -1.14 -8.58 14.93
CA ASN A 37 -1.42 -9.99 15.21
C ASN A 37 -1.84 -10.79 13.95
N SER A 38 -2.13 -10.13 12.83
CA SER A 38 -2.70 -10.70 11.60
C SER A 38 -4.10 -11.30 11.75
N ALA A 39 -4.85 -10.96 12.79
CA ALA A 39 -6.18 -11.50 13.01
C ALA A 39 -7.26 -10.57 12.42
N VAL A 40 -8.16 -11.14 11.62
CA VAL A 40 -9.42 -10.52 11.18
C VAL A 40 -10.54 -11.52 11.40
N ALA A 41 -11.76 -11.03 11.60
CA ALA A 41 -12.93 -11.90 11.62
C ALA A 41 -13.08 -12.58 10.25
N ASP A 42 -13.47 -13.85 10.27
CA ASP A 42 -13.78 -14.56 9.04
C ASP A 42 -15.05 -13.99 8.39
N ASP A 43 -15.13 -14.00 7.07
CA ASP A 43 -16.31 -13.61 6.31
C ASP A 43 -16.65 -14.72 5.33
N PRO A 44 -17.81 -15.38 5.47
CA PRO A 44 -18.20 -16.52 4.63
C PRO A 44 -18.37 -16.17 3.14
N ARG A 45 -18.33 -14.88 2.79
CA ARG A 45 -18.34 -14.42 1.39
C ARG A 45 -16.94 -14.38 0.76
N LEU A 46 -15.88 -14.55 1.54
CA LEU A 46 -14.52 -14.60 1.02
C LEU A 46 -14.33 -15.84 0.16
N PRO A 47 -13.76 -15.71 -1.05
CA PRO A 47 -13.53 -16.85 -1.92
C PRO A 47 -12.45 -17.77 -1.34
N ASP A 48 -12.72 -19.07 -1.39
CA ASP A 48 -11.85 -20.17 -0.95
C ASP A 48 -10.98 -20.75 -2.09
N THR A 49 -11.22 -20.31 -3.32
CA THR A 49 -10.51 -20.75 -4.52
C THR A 49 -9.84 -19.58 -5.23
N TRP A 50 -8.59 -19.75 -5.67
CA TRP A 50 -7.82 -18.67 -6.29
C TRP A 50 -6.88 -19.20 -7.38
N ASN A 51 -6.66 -18.40 -8.43
CA ASN A 51 -5.54 -18.59 -9.36
C ASN A 51 -5.07 -17.22 -9.89
N LYS A 52 -4.27 -17.19 -10.97
CA LYS A 52 -3.72 -15.93 -11.53
C LYS A 52 -4.78 -14.99 -12.15
N THR A 53 -6.01 -15.44 -12.33
CA THR A 53 -7.12 -14.71 -12.96
C THR A 53 -8.46 -14.89 -12.24
N THR A 54 -8.73 -16.04 -11.62
CA THR A 54 -9.95 -16.33 -10.86
C THR A 54 -9.91 -15.66 -9.49
N ASN A 55 -11.02 -15.01 -9.12
CA ASN A 55 -11.20 -14.24 -7.88
C ASN A 55 -10.22 -13.06 -7.71
N VAL A 56 -9.41 -12.74 -8.72
CA VAL A 56 -8.49 -11.60 -8.73
C VAL A 56 -9.23 -10.34 -9.18
N LYS A 57 -9.39 -9.37 -8.27
CA LYS A 57 -10.07 -8.09 -8.57
C LYS A 57 -9.26 -7.17 -9.49
N TRP A 58 -7.96 -7.09 -9.27
CA TRP A 58 -7.03 -6.33 -10.12
C TRP A 58 -5.60 -6.83 -9.90
N LYS A 59 -4.72 -6.47 -10.83
CA LYS A 59 -3.27 -6.66 -10.74
C LYS A 59 -2.58 -5.37 -11.16
N ALA A 60 -1.45 -5.06 -10.54
CA ALA A 60 -0.64 -3.91 -10.85
C ALA A 60 0.82 -4.33 -10.98
N GLU A 61 1.48 -3.91 -12.05
CA GLU A 61 2.92 -4.05 -12.21
C GLU A 61 3.62 -2.98 -11.37
N ILE A 62 4.54 -3.41 -10.51
CA ILE A 62 5.37 -2.51 -9.69
C ILE A 62 6.82 -2.71 -10.12
N PRO A 63 7.50 -1.66 -10.62
CA PRO A 63 8.90 -1.76 -11.02
C PRO A 63 9.81 -2.25 -9.89
N GLY A 64 10.77 -3.10 -10.24
CA GLY A 64 11.80 -3.54 -9.30
C GLY A 64 11.36 -4.67 -8.38
N SER A 65 11.90 -4.69 -7.17
CA SER A 65 11.63 -5.73 -6.17
C SER A 65 11.52 -5.15 -4.77
N GLY A 66 10.56 -5.63 -3.99
CA GLY A 66 10.35 -5.26 -2.59
C GLY A 66 9.67 -6.40 -1.84
N TRP A 67 10.30 -6.86 -0.76
CA TRP A 67 9.84 -8.01 0.06
C TRP A 67 8.96 -7.58 1.24
N GLY A 68 8.76 -6.27 1.42
CA GLY A 68 7.76 -5.73 2.33
C GLY A 68 6.33 -6.12 1.93
N SER A 69 5.42 -6.09 2.90
CA SER A 69 3.98 -6.25 2.63
C SER A 69 3.36 -4.93 2.19
N PRO A 70 2.28 -4.95 1.37
CA PRO A 70 1.46 -3.76 1.17
C PRO A 70 0.78 -3.35 2.48
N ILE A 71 0.58 -2.06 2.65
CA ILE A 71 -0.30 -1.51 3.69
C ILE A 71 -1.48 -0.77 3.07
N VAL A 72 -2.59 -0.66 3.79
CA VAL A 72 -3.83 -0.05 3.29
C VAL A 72 -4.29 1.04 4.26
N TRP A 73 -4.61 2.22 3.73
CA TRP A 73 -5.26 3.29 4.49
C TRP A 73 -6.30 4.00 3.63
N GLY A 74 -7.58 3.88 4.00
CA GLY A 74 -8.70 4.32 3.18
C GLY A 74 -8.73 3.57 1.84
N ASP A 75 -8.83 4.32 0.74
CA ASP A 75 -8.84 3.78 -0.64
C ASP A 75 -7.42 3.72 -1.26
N ARG A 76 -6.38 3.66 -0.42
CA ARG A 76 -4.97 3.70 -0.84
C ARG A 76 -4.22 2.46 -0.40
N VAL A 77 -3.48 1.86 -1.32
CA VAL A 77 -2.51 0.79 -1.07
C VAL A 77 -1.11 1.38 -1.23
N PHE A 78 -0.24 1.18 -0.26
CA PHE A 78 1.15 1.63 -0.31
C PHE A 78 2.09 0.44 -0.37
N VAL A 79 3.06 0.51 -1.27
CA VAL A 79 4.13 -0.49 -1.44
C VAL A 79 5.47 0.21 -1.65
N SER A 80 6.54 -0.42 -1.18
CA SER A 80 7.91 -0.01 -1.44
C SER A 80 8.59 -1.02 -2.37
N SER A 81 9.46 -0.54 -3.26
CA SER A 81 10.31 -1.39 -4.07
C SER A 81 11.61 -0.67 -4.46
N VAL A 82 12.59 -1.44 -4.93
CA VAL A 82 13.80 -0.90 -5.54
C VAL A 82 13.96 -1.44 -6.95
N HIS A 83 14.08 -0.55 -7.93
CA HIS A 83 14.46 -0.90 -9.30
C HIS A 83 15.82 -0.30 -9.66
N SER A 84 16.41 -0.76 -10.76
CA SER A 84 17.73 -0.33 -11.21
C SER A 84 17.73 0.07 -12.68
N ASP A 85 18.69 0.90 -13.08
CA ASP A 85 18.89 1.33 -14.47
C ASP A 85 19.39 0.18 -15.37
N ALA A 86 20.16 -0.75 -14.80
CA ALA A 86 20.62 -1.94 -15.49
C ALA A 86 20.13 -3.21 -14.81
N ASP A 87 20.01 -4.29 -15.59
CA ASP A 87 19.76 -5.62 -15.05
C ASP A 87 20.89 -6.03 -14.09
N TYR A 88 20.51 -6.65 -12.98
CA TYR A 88 21.42 -7.29 -12.05
C TYR A 88 20.89 -8.68 -11.68
N GLU A 89 21.64 -9.43 -10.88
CA GLU A 89 21.27 -10.80 -10.52
C GLU A 89 19.84 -10.88 -9.93
N LYS A 90 18.93 -11.54 -10.66
CA LYS A 90 17.56 -11.78 -10.21
C LYS A 90 17.51 -12.77 -9.04
N PRO A 91 16.46 -12.74 -8.18
CA PRO A 91 16.26 -13.77 -7.16
C PRO A 91 16.22 -15.17 -7.78
N LYS A 92 16.93 -16.12 -7.18
CA LYS A 92 16.96 -17.53 -7.62
C LYS A 92 16.19 -18.39 -6.64
N ALA A 93 15.28 -19.23 -7.11
CA ALA A 93 14.64 -20.23 -6.24
C ALA A 93 15.64 -21.33 -5.85
N GLY A 94 15.45 -21.97 -4.70
CA GLY A 94 16.23 -23.15 -4.28
C GLY A 94 17.06 -22.97 -3.00
N LEU A 95 17.98 -23.93 -2.77
CA LEU A 95 18.85 -23.96 -1.60
C LEU A 95 19.97 -22.92 -1.72
N TYR A 96 20.14 -22.12 -0.68
CA TYR A 96 21.20 -21.11 -0.60
C TYR A 96 22.29 -21.63 0.34
N LEU A 97 23.47 -21.93 -0.20
CA LEU A 97 24.60 -22.49 0.56
C LEU A 97 25.36 -21.42 1.38
N GLY A 98 24.63 -20.46 1.96
CA GLY A 98 25.17 -19.46 2.90
C GLY A 98 26.13 -18.42 2.32
N ARG A 99 26.54 -18.53 1.05
CA ARG A 99 27.29 -17.48 0.38
C ARG A 99 26.30 -16.36 0.06
N GLY A 100 26.40 -15.25 0.81
CA GLY A 100 25.59 -14.05 0.60
C GLY A 100 25.78 -13.46 -0.81
N ARG A 101 25.29 -12.25 -1.07
CA ARG A 101 25.79 -11.44 -2.20
C ARG A 101 26.88 -10.51 -1.68
N PRO A 102 28.16 -10.87 -1.78
CA PRO A 102 29.25 -10.09 -1.19
C PRO A 102 29.51 -8.78 -1.93
N VAL A 103 29.18 -8.72 -3.23
CA VAL A 103 29.41 -7.54 -4.06
C VAL A 103 28.06 -6.89 -4.37
N PRO A 104 27.83 -5.64 -3.94
CA PRO A 104 26.65 -4.88 -4.33
C PRO A 104 26.59 -4.68 -5.85
N PRO A 105 25.40 -4.58 -6.46
CA PRO A 105 25.28 -4.28 -7.88
C PRO A 105 25.93 -2.95 -8.25
N ASP A 106 26.72 -2.93 -9.33
CA ASP A 106 27.34 -1.71 -9.86
C ASP A 106 26.41 -0.98 -10.84
N THR A 107 25.21 -0.62 -10.38
CA THR A 107 24.21 0.11 -11.17
C THR A 107 23.38 1.01 -10.25
N ILE A 108 22.88 2.12 -10.80
CA ILE A 108 22.02 3.04 -10.05
C ILE A 108 20.73 2.31 -9.70
N HIS A 109 20.42 2.32 -8.41
CA HIS A 109 19.16 1.84 -7.84
C HIS A 109 18.29 3.04 -7.47
N HIS A 110 16.98 2.85 -7.53
CA HIS A 110 15.95 3.82 -7.22
C HIS A 110 15.05 3.23 -6.14
N TRP A 111 15.05 3.84 -4.95
CA TRP A 111 14.24 3.42 -3.82
C TRP A 111 12.90 4.14 -3.87
N MET A 112 11.87 3.38 -4.20
CA MET A 112 10.59 3.90 -4.62
C MET A 112 9.48 3.54 -3.65
N VAL A 113 8.53 4.46 -3.52
CA VAL A 113 7.26 4.26 -2.84
C VAL A 113 6.14 4.50 -3.84
N TYR A 114 5.20 3.58 -3.93
CA TYR A 114 4.04 3.67 -4.81
C TYR A 114 2.76 3.70 -4.00
N CYS A 115 1.82 4.55 -4.44
CA CYS A 115 0.46 4.57 -3.93
C CYS A 115 -0.50 4.17 -5.06
N LEU A 116 -1.26 3.11 -4.82
CA LEU A 116 -2.28 2.60 -5.74
C LEU A 116 -3.67 2.84 -5.16
N SER A 117 -4.68 2.92 -6.03
CA SER A 117 -6.08 2.86 -5.62
C SER A 117 -6.44 1.45 -5.18
N LEU A 118 -7.02 1.28 -4.00
CA LEU A 118 -7.47 -0.02 -3.50
C LEU A 118 -8.60 -0.59 -4.37
N LYS A 119 -9.49 0.26 -4.90
CA LYS A 119 -10.58 -0.17 -5.78
C LYS A 119 -10.12 -0.71 -7.13
N THR A 120 -9.09 -0.11 -7.72
CA THR A 120 -8.76 -0.32 -9.14
C THR A 120 -7.35 -0.85 -9.41
N GLY A 121 -6.45 -0.80 -8.43
CA GLY A 121 -5.02 -1.09 -8.61
C GLY A 121 -4.26 -0.04 -9.41
N LYS A 122 -4.92 1.04 -9.86
CA LYS A 122 -4.26 2.10 -10.65
C LYS A 122 -3.30 2.91 -9.79
N LEU A 123 -2.15 3.24 -10.35
CA LEU A 123 -1.18 4.14 -9.75
C LEU A 123 -1.80 5.53 -9.54
N ILE A 124 -1.76 6.01 -8.30
CA ILE A 124 -2.17 7.37 -7.93
C ILE A 124 -0.95 8.29 -7.95
N TRP A 125 0.12 7.87 -7.27
CA TRP A 125 1.40 8.58 -7.27
C TRP A 125 2.55 7.61 -7.00
N LYS A 126 3.76 8.05 -7.36
CA LYS A 126 5.03 7.42 -6.99
C LYS A 126 5.99 8.47 -6.44
N HIS A 127 6.86 8.07 -5.54
CA HIS A 127 7.86 8.94 -4.93
C HIS A 127 9.21 8.21 -4.90
N GLU A 128 10.26 8.87 -5.38
CA GLU A 128 11.63 8.40 -5.24
C GLU A 128 12.21 8.97 -3.95
N THR A 129 12.49 8.09 -3.00
CA THR A 129 13.07 8.47 -1.70
C THR A 129 14.58 8.66 -1.79
N HIS A 130 15.23 7.85 -2.62
CA HIS A 130 16.67 7.89 -2.85
C HIS A 130 17.02 7.28 -4.20
N SER A 131 18.12 7.73 -4.78
CA SER A 131 18.77 7.09 -5.92
C SER A 131 20.28 7.07 -5.75
N GLY A 132 20.90 5.96 -6.14
CA GLY A 132 22.34 5.75 -5.96
C GLY A 132 22.76 4.30 -6.15
N LYS A 133 24.07 4.06 -6.12
CA LYS A 133 24.60 2.69 -6.13
C LYS A 133 24.47 2.09 -4.72
N PRO A 134 23.90 0.89 -4.54
CA PRO A 134 23.90 0.22 -3.25
C PRO A 134 25.33 0.04 -2.75
N LYS A 135 25.58 0.41 -1.50
CA LYS A 135 26.92 0.30 -0.88
C LYS A 135 27.08 -0.96 -0.06
N MET A 136 25.96 -1.55 0.38
CA MET A 136 25.96 -2.69 1.28
C MET A 136 25.67 -4.00 0.55
N PRO A 137 26.40 -5.08 0.88
CA PRO A 137 26.04 -6.42 0.45
C PRO A 137 24.70 -6.82 1.04
N ARG A 138 24.04 -7.77 0.38
CA ARG A 138 22.69 -8.22 0.75
C ARG A 138 22.65 -9.73 0.84
N HIS A 139 21.84 -10.28 1.75
CA HIS A 139 21.54 -11.70 1.73
C HIS A 139 20.72 -12.07 0.47
N PRO A 140 21.03 -13.13 -0.28
CA PRO A 140 20.37 -13.48 -1.55
C PRO A 140 18.84 -13.58 -1.46
N LYS A 141 18.32 -13.99 -0.30
CA LYS A 141 16.87 -14.10 -0.01
C LYS A 141 16.15 -12.77 0.28
N SER A 142 16.87 -11.66 0.38
CA SER A 142 16.29 -10.35 0.71
C SER A 142 16.01 -9.50 -0.55
N SER A 143 15.65 -8.23 -0.37
CA SER A 143 15.68 -7.17 -1.38
C SER A 143 16.24 -5.89 -0.74
N TYR A 144 16.45 -4.83 -1.52
CA TYR A 144 16.80 -3.50 -0.99
C TYR A 144 15.56 -2.72 -0.47
N ALA A 145 14.37 -3.34 -0.52
CA ALA A 145 13.12 -2.85 0.06
C ALA A 145 12.41 -4.00 0.79
N ALA A 146 13.06 -4.54 1.83
CA ALA A 146 12.55 -5.73 2.53
C ALA A 146 11.54 -5.39 3.62
N GLU A 147 11.54 -4.14 4.08
CA GLU A 147 10.76 -3.64 5.18
C GLU A 147 9.33 -3.28 4.73
N THR A 148 8.35 -3.59 5.57
CA THR A 148 6.96 -3.19 5.34
C THR A 148 6.78 -1.72 5.78
N PRO A 149 6.23 -0.84 4.92
CA PRO A 149 5.90 0.53 5.32
C PRO A 149 4.92 0.58 6.50
N THR A 150 4.83 1.73 7.17
CA THR A 150 3.77 1.97 8.17
C THR A 150 3.19 3.38 8.09
N THR A 151 1.95 3.58 8.54
CA THR A 151 1.32 4.89 8.58
C THR A 151 0.54 5.11 9.87
N ASP A 152 0.54 6.36 10.34
CA ASP A 152 -0.33 6.86 11.42
C ASP A 152 -1.61 7.53 10.87
N GLY A 153 -1.84 7.44 9.56
CA GLY A 153 -2.94 8.10 8.85
C GLY A 153 -2.67 9.54 8.43
N LYS A 154 -1.55 10.13 8.85
CA LYS A 154 -1.10 11.48 8.46
C LYS A 154 0.18 11.42 7.63
N ARG A 155 1.07 10.50 7.96
CA ARG A 155 2.38 10.29 7.34
C ARG A 155 2.57 8.82 7.01
N LEU A 156 3.36 8.58 5.97
CA LEU A 156 3.85 7.27 5.61
C LEU A 156 5.33 7.21 6.00
N TYR A 157 5.72 6.15 6.67
CA TYR A 157 7.08 5.90 7.16
C TYR A 157 7.64 4.69 6.43
N VAL A 158 8.79 4.85 5.78
CA VAL A 158 9.42 3.78 5.01
C VAL A 158 10.88 3.64 5.44
N LEU A 159 11.23 2.46 5.93
CA LEU A 159 12.62 2.12 6.26
C LEU A 159 13.22 1.36 5.07
N PHE A 160 14.41 1.75 4.64
CA PHE A 160 15.24 0.94 3.76
C PHE A 160 16.51 0.58 4.51
N GLY A 161 16.76 -0.71 4.75
CA GLY A 161 17.77 -1.16 5.71
C GLY A 161 19.18 -0.60 5.53
N ASP A 162 19.59 -0.29 4.30
CA ASP A 162 20.90 0.29 3.99
C ASP A 162 20.93 1.83 3.94
N LEU A 163 19.77 2.49 3.99
CA LEU A 163 19.65 3.95 3.85
C LEU A 163 19.01 4.66 5.04
N GLY A 164 18.19 3.95 5.84
CA GLY A 164 17.45 4.51 6.97
C GLY A 164 16.00 4.86 6.66
N LEU A 165 15.42 5.70 7.52
CA LEU A 165 14.01 6.05 7.53
C LEU A 165 13.73 7.27 6.64
N TYR A 166 12.67 7.18 5.83
CA TYR A 166 12.11 8.21 4.99
C TYR A 166 10.64 8.48 5.34
#